data_AF-A0A503KZP7-F1
#
_entry.id   AF-A0A503KZP7-F1
#
_cell.length_a   1.000
_cell.length_b   1.000
_cell.length_c   1.000
_cell.angle_alpha   90.00
_cell.angle_beta   90.00
_cell.angle_gamma   90.00
#
_symmetry.space_group_name_H-M   'P 1'
#
loop_
_entity.id
_entity.type
_entity.pdbx_description
1 polymer ?
#
loop_
_entity_poly.entity_id
_entity_poly.type
_entity_poly.pdbx_seq_one_letter_code
_entity_poly.pdbx_strand_id
1 'polypeptide(L)'
;MKLPTFGRKVSSSQQTPPPPPPEDGDGGGPSLLSMLANLRPLMSTADIAVTLGLKEAEITSKLLQKFDYDDGVMIYRIHPENIIDQIVFTSKFPERISICGLSMGMSASMMFGVMPSLSLPAGATGEPNGQGWISYTATIAPEGFEITAGLRNGELRRIGLTRPHYQEVLAERQRREDDRIEDLKLAQERANRWKSIDDPGGMLESWAAHCSPLGKPPDKFVAYAKWLRTSSTPDQRHVAADLWNWDYSHAPLLWMIRQTDCDKATALSIFFKGEPFFYLQFAADRSAVPGHAVEVFDLLTEIRLRFAKGFYTRSEIAFDGEREMSGVHRSGASPMSIQAFYPPEAGQRFSGRDFSYQNNFGGLRLPDFGII
;
A
#
# COMPACT_ATOMS: atom_id res chain seq x y z
N MET A 1 12.07 -79.98 -2.16
CA MET A 1 13.18 -80.85 -2.59
C MET A 1 14.25 -79.96 -3.24
N LYS A 2 15.46 -79.94 -2.65
CA LYS A 2 16.71 -79.24 -3.08
C LYS A 2 16.72 -77.70 -3.19
N LEU A 3 17.50 -77.10 -2.29
CA LEU A 3 18.05 -75.74 -2.31
C LEU A 3 18.97 -75.51 -3.54
N PRO A 4 19.07 -74.27 -4.06
CA PRO A 4 20.25 -73.80 -4.77
C PRO A 4 21.09 -72.84 -3.91
N THR A 5 22.39 -73.03 -4.03
CA THR A 5 23.51 -72.31 -3.43
C THR A 5 23.64 -70.88 -3.97
N PHE A 6 23.77 -69.88 -3.08
CA PHE A 6 24.14 -68.52 -3.44
C PHE A 6 25.66 -68.33 -3.34
N GLY A 7 26.29 -68.05 -4.48
CA GLY A 7 27.68 -67.62 -4.58
C GLY A 7 27.87 -66.18 -4.11
N ARG A 8 28.81 -65.99 -3.19
CA ARG A 8 29.19 -64.71 -2.59
C ARG A 8 30.19 -64.00 -3.51
N LYS A 9 29.80 -62.90 -4.17
CA LYS A 9 30.75 -61.96 -4.80
C LYS A 9 31.17 -60.91 -3.77
N VAL A 10 32.46 -60.84 -3.49
CA VAL A 10 33.09 -59.79 -2.68
C VAL A 10 33.29 -58.58 -3.61
N SER A 11 32.65 -57.46 -3.28
CA SER A 11 32.84 -56.18 -3.98
C SER A 11 33.82 -55.33 -3.18
N SER A 12 34.93 -54.93 -3.80
CA SER A 12 35.93 -54.05 -3.22
C SER A 12 35.41 -52.62 -3.17
N SER A 13 35.19 -52.11 -1.95
CA SER A 13 34.86 -50.72 -1.70
C SER A 13 36.08 -49.83 -1.96
N GLN A 14 36.02 -49.00 -2.99
CA GLN A 14 36.92 -47.86 -3.14
C GLN A 14 36.57 -46.82 -2.07
N GLN A 15 37.53 -46.51 -1.20
CA GLN A 15 37.47 -45.37 -0.27
C GLN A 15 37.59 -44.08 -1.07
N THR A 16 36.57 -43.23 -0.99
CA THR A 16 36.68 -41.81 -1.34
C THR A 16 37.58 -41.10 -0.32
N PRO A 17 38.48 -40.21 -0.77
CA PRO A 17 39.30 -39.42 0.15
C PRO A 17 38.43 -38.44 0.95
N PRO A 18 38.81 -38.10 2.19
CA PRO A 18 38.09 -37.14 3.01
C PRO A 18 38.09 -35.75 2.34
N PRO A 19 37.03 -34.94 2.53
CA PRO A 19 37.00 -33.58 2.02
C PRO A 19 38.14 -32.77 2.64
N PRO A 20 38.72 -31.80 1.90
CA PRO A 20 39.75 -30.93 2.45
C PRO A 20 39.18 -30.15 3.64
N PRO A 21 40.00 -29.86 4.68
CA PRO A 21 39.58 -28.99 5.77
C PRO A 21 39.18 -27.61 5.20
N PRO A 22 38.20 -26.93 5.82
CA PRO A 22 37.78 -25.61 5.34
C PRO A 22 38.99 -24.68 5.33
N GLU A 23 39.16 -23.97 4.21
CA GLU A 23 40.16 -22.93 4.07
C GLU A 23 39.91 -21.85 5.13
N ASP A 24 40.75 -21.85 6.17
CA ASP A 24 40.91 -20.70 7.06
C ASP A 24 41.56 -19.58 6.23
N GLY A 25 40.71 -18.80 5.56
CA GLY A 25 41.06 -17.55 4.92
C GLY A 25 41.46 -16.52 5.96
N ASP A 26 42.75 -16.49 6.26
CA ASP A 26 43.44 -15.58 7.17
C ASP A 26 43.48 -14.15 6.63
N GLY A 27 42.33 -13.47 6.69
CA GLY A 27 42.26 -12.03 6.85
C GLY A 27 41.77 -11.76 8.27
N GLY A 28 42.69 -11.54 9.22
CA GLY A 28 42.44 -11.48 10.67
C GLY A 28 41.52 -10.37 11.22
N GLY A 29 40.52 -9.93 10.46
CA GLY A 29 39.44 -9.07 10.93
C GLY A 29 38.30 -9.88 11.60
N PRO A 30 37.52 -9.25 12.49
CA PRO A 30 36.35 -9.90 13.08
C PRO A 30 35.32 -10.27 12.00
N SER A 31 34.76 -11.48 12.09
CA SER A 31 33.70 -11.91 11.16
C SER A 31 32.47 -11.01 11.27
N LEU A 32 31.69 -10.86 10.20
CA LEU A 32 30.44 -10.08 10.22
C LEU A 32 29.49 -10.53 11.33
N LEU A 33 29.38 -11.85 11.57
CA LEU A 33 28.55 -12.40 12.65
C LEU A 33 29.06 -11.99 14.03
N SER A 34 30.38 -11.89 14.21
CA SER A 34 30.99 -11.38 15.45
C SER A 34 30.70 -9.89 15.65
N MET A 35 30.70 -9.10 14.56
CA MET A 35 30.33 -7.69 14.61
C MET A 35 28.84 -7.50 14.92
N LEU A 36 27.96 -8.34 14.39
CA LEU A 36 26.52 -8.32 14.70
C LEU A 36 26.23 -8.58 16.19
N ALA A 37 27.02 -9.43 16.85
CA ALA A 37 26.89 -9.68 18.29
C ALA A 37 27.23 -8.46 19.17
N ASN A 38 27.92 -7.46 18.59
CA ASN A 38 28.27 -6.21 19.27
C ASN A 38 27.20 -5.11 19.10
N LEU A 39 26.18 -5.32 18.27
CA LEU A 39 25.07 -4.38 18.16
C LEU A 39 24.27 -4.32 19.47
N ARG A 40 23.76 -3.12 19.78
CA ARG A 40 22.99 -2.82 20.98
C ARG A 40 21.73 -2.02 20.62
N PRO A 41 20.67 -2.14 21.43
CA PRO A 41 19.55 -1.20 21.35
C PRO A 41 20.03 0.25 21.51
N LEU A 42 19.27 1.18 20.95
CA LEU A 42 19.54 2.63 20.88
C LEU A 42 20.70 3.07 19.97
N MET A 43 21.45 2.14 19.36
CA MET A 43 22.46 2.51 18.36
C MET A 43 21.82 3.15 17.14
N SER A 44 22.34 4.31 16.74
CA SER A 44 21.94 5.01 15.51
C SER A 44 22.47 4.31 14.26
N THR A 45 22.01 4.73 13.08
CA THR A 45 22.56 4.21 11.82
C THR A 45 24.05 4.50 11.67
N ALA A 46 24.53 5.62 12.19
CA ALA A 46 25.96 5.96 12.22
C ALA A 46 26.75 5.00 13.11
N ASP A 47 26.26 4.72 14.33
CA ASP A 47 26.92 3.80 15.26
C ASP A 47 27.00 2.37 14.70
N ILE A 48 25.94 1.94 14.00
CA ILE A 48 25.89 0.64 13.32
C ILE A 48 26.91 0.60 12.18
N ALA A 49 27.06 1.70 11.43
CA ALA A 49 28.04 1.78 10.34
C ALA A 49 29.46 1.61 10.84
N VAL A 50 29.79 2.33 11.92
CA VAL A 50 31.08 2.21 12.59
C VAL A 50 31.29 0.78 13.09
N THR A 51 30.27 0.17 13.70
CA THR A 51 30.38 -1.16 14.31
C THR A 51 30.53 -2.29 13.29
N LEU A 52 29.88 -2.16 12.13
CA LEU A 52 29.95 -3.16 11.07
C LEU A 52 31.10 -2.90 10.08
N GLY A 53 31.79 -1.77 10.19
CA GLY A 53 32.82 -1.36 9.21
C GLY A 53 32.23 -1.08 7.82
N LEU A 54 30.98 -0.60 7.77
CA LEU A 54 30.23 -0.36 6.53
C LEU A 54 29.93 1.12 6.34
N LYS A 55 29.58 1.52 5.11
CA LYS A 55 29.08 2.88 4.87
C LYS A 55 27.62 2.98 5.30
N GLU A 56 27.22 4.11 5.88
CA GLU A 56 25.82 4.32 6.35
C GLU A 56 24.77 4.03 5.26
N ALA A 57 25.04 4.45 4.02
CA ALA A 57 24.15 4.22 2.88
C ALA A 57 23.94 2.73 2.52
N GLU A 58 24.87 1.84 2.89
CA GLU A 58 24.76 0.39 2.65
C GLU A 58 23.86 -0.28 3.70
N ILE A 59 23.65 0.38 4.84
CA ILE A 59 22.91 -0.15 5.99
C ILE A 59 21.42 0.12 5.84
N THR A 60 21.04 1.30 5.36
CA THR A 60 19.65 1.81 5.43
C THR A 60 18.68 1.14 4.44
N SER A 61 19.16 0.40 3.43
CA SER A 61 18.30 -0.08 2.34
C SER A 61 18.26 -1.61 2.13
N LYS A 62 19.32 -2.35 2.46
CA LYS A 62 19.43 -3.78 2.07
C LYS A 62 19.91 -4.73 3.15
N LEU A 63 20.74 -4.30 4.10
CA LEU A 63 21.31 -5.21 5.10
C LEU A 63 20.28 -5.65 6.14
N LEU A 64 19.46 -4.75 6.66
CA LEU A 64 18.62 -5.03 7.84
C LEU A 64 17.38 -5.87 7.52
N GLN A 65 16.86 -5.79 6.29
CA GLN A 65 15.83 -6.71 5.81
C GLN A 65 16.40 -8.10 5.49
N LYS A 66 17.71 -8.22 5.24
CA LYS A 66 18.36 -9.46 4.79
C LYS A 66 18.77 -10.40 5.93
N PHE A 67 19.08 -9.88 7.12
CA PHE A 67 19.49 -10.72 8.25
C PHE A 67 18.33 -11.51 8.90
N ASP A 68 17.09 -11.22 8.50
CA ASP A 68 15.86 -11.71 9.12
C ASP A 68 15.70 -13.25 9.02
N TYR A 69 16.39 -13.95 8.10
CA TYR A 69 16.16 -15.40 7.89
C TYR A 69 17.38 -16.31 7.78
N ASP A 70 18.50 -15.88 7.20
CA ASP A 70 19.60 -16.81 6.87
C ASP A 70 20.67 -16.90 7.97
N ASP A 71 21.01 -15.76 8.59
CA ASP A 71 22.10 -15.66 9.57
C ASP A 71 21.62 -15.77 11.03
N GLY A 72 20.31 -15.87 11.24
CA GLY A 72 19.71 -16.01 12.55
C GLY A 72 19.69 -14.75 13.41
N VAL A 73 19.83 -13.56 12.82
CA VAL A 73 19.81 -12.26 13.53
C VAL A 73 18.74 -11.34 12.96
N MET A 74 17.68 -11.08 13.70
CA MET A 74 16.62 -10.15 13.31
C MET A 74 16.88 -8.80 13.98
N ILE A 75 17.01 -7.72 13.21
CA ILE A 75 17.18 -6.36 13.74
C ILE A 75 15.90 -5.58 13.45
N TYR A 76 15.13 -5.31 14.51
CA TYR A 76 13.91 -4.51 14.41
C TYR A 76 14.26 -3.03 14.57
N ARG A 77 14.32 -2.32 13.44
CA ARG A 77 14.33 -0.86 13.40
C ARG A 77 12.90 -0.36 13.31
N ILE A 78 12.36 0.15 14.41
CA ILE A 78 11.04 0.74 14.39
C ILE A 78 11.02 2.05 15.20
N HIS A 79 12.03 2.89 14.96
CA HIS A 79 12.05 4.27 15.40
C HIS A 79 12.21 5.22 14.20
N PRO A 80 11.44 6.32 14.10
CA PRO A 80 11.61 7.34 13.06
C PRO A 80 13.03 7.92 12.98
N GLU A 81 13.77 7.87 14.08
CA GLU A 81 15.14 8.38 14.20
C GLU A 81 16.21 7.35 13.77
N ASN A 82 15.81 6.23 13.17
CA ASN A 82 16.71 5.20 12.66
C ASN A 82 17.67 4.58 13.70
N ILE A 83 17.16 4.37 14.92
CA ILE A 83 17.83 3.63 16.00
C ILE A 83 17.32 2.17 16.10
N ILE A 84 18.08 1.29 16.75
CA ILE A 84 17.67 -0.09 17.03
C ILE A 84 16.77 -0.13 18.27
N ASP A 85 15.57 -0.68 18.16
CA ASP A 85 14.73 -0.93 19.35
C ASP A 85 14.96 -2.34 19.90
N GLN A 86 15.10 -3.33 19.00
CA GLN A 86 15.28 -4.72 19.37
C GLN A 86 16.19 -5.47 18.40
N ILE A 87 16.99 -6.38 18.94
CA ILE A 87 17.80 -7.35 18.20
C ILE A 87 17.43 -8.73 18.71
N VAL A 88 17.17 -9.68 17.82
CA VAL A 88 16.86 -11.07 18.18
C VAL A 88 17.80 -12.02 17.48
N PHE A 89 18.57 -12.76 18.27
CA PHE A 89 19.39 -13.86 17.83
C PHE A 89 18.60 -15.16 18.02
N THR A 90 18.61 -16.03 17.02
CA THR A 90 17.87 -17.30 16.99
C THR A 90 18.84 -18.48 16.96
N SER A 91 18.30 -19.70 16.98
CA SER A 91 19.09 -20.94 16.97
C SER A 91 19.97 -21.14 15.73
N LYS A 92 19.78 -20.36 14.65
CA LYS A 92 20.68 -20.36 13.49
C LYS A 92 21.97 -19.58 13.74
N PHE A 93 21.99 -18.71 14.76
CA PHE A 93 23.17 -17.93 15.10
C PHE A 93 24.28 -18.83 15.67
N PRO A 94 25.57 -18.64 15.31
CA PRO A 94 26.63 -19.58 15.68
C PRO A 94 26.84 -19.69 17.20
N GLU A 95 26.87 -20.92 17.71
CA GLU A 95 27.08 -21.22 19.14
C GLU A 95 28.43 -20.72 19.69
N ARG A 96 29.44 -20.57 18.81
CA ARG A 96 30.76 -20.06 19.19
C ARG A 96 30.80 -18.54 19.46
N ILE A 97 29.77 -17.80 19.05
CA ILE A 97 29.72 -16.34 19.20
C ILE A 97 28.85 -15.99 20.40
N SER A 98 29.45 -15.32 21.37
CA SER A 98 28.77 -14.90 22.59
C SER A 98 28.07 -13.55 22.40
N ILE A 99 26.85 -13.44 22.92
CA ILE A 99 26.04 -12.24 23.00
C ILE A 99 25.84 -11.94 24.49
N CYS A 100 26.53 -10.90 24.98
CA CYS A 100 26.50 -10.52 26.40
C CYS A 100 26.84 -11.69 27.35
N GLY A 101 27.82 -12.51 26.98
CA GLY A 101 28.24 -13.69 27.74
C GLY A 101 27.45 -14.97 27.42
N LEU A 102 26.28 -14.86 26.79
CA LEU A 102 25.42 -15.99 26.45
C LEU A 102 25.69 -16.53 25.05
N SER A 103 25.54 -17.84 24.85
CA SER A 103 25.67 -18.47 23.52
C SER A 103 24.52 -19.41 23.23
N MET A 104 24.17 -19.56 21.96
CA MET A 104 23.19 -20.58 21.53
C MET A 104 23.66 -21.98 21.94
N GLY A 105 22.70 -22.83 22.32
CA GLY A 105 22.96 -24.20 22.79
C GLY A 105 23.34 -24.31 24.28
N MET A 106 23.58 -23.20 24.99
CA MET A 106 23.86 -23.26 26.43
C MET A 106 22.71 -23.90 27.21
N SER A 107 23.05 -24.81 28.13
CA SER A 107 22.07 -25.34 29.09
C SER A 107 21.57 -24.24 30.03
N ALA A 108 20.37 -24.42 30.58
CA ALA A 108 19.80 -23.50 31.58
C ALA A 108 20.78 -23.21 32.74
N SER A 109 21.46 -24.24 33.25
CA SER A 109 22.43 -24.11 34.36
C SER A 109 23.61 -23.20 33.99
N MET A 110 24.19 -23.39 32.80
CA MET A 110 25.27 -22.53 32.30
C MET A 110 24.80 -21.10 32.09
N MET A 111 23.61 -20.91 31.51
CA MET A 111 23.00 -19.61 31.30
C MET A 111 22.85 -18.83 32.61
N PHE A 112 22.33 -19.45 33.68
CA PHE A 112 22.21 -18.81 35.00
C PHE A 112 23.56 -18.60 35.68
N GLY A 113 24.55 -19.45 35.43
CA GLY A 113 25.92 -19.23 35.89
C GLY A 113 26.57 -17.98 35.27
N VAL A 114 26.31 -17.73 33.99
CA VAL A 114 26.78 -16.54 33.28
C VAL A 114 25.99 -15.29 33.68
N MET A 115 24.66 -15.41 33.79
CA MET A 115 23.77 -14.29 34.05
C MET A 115 22.79 -14.62 35.18
N PRO A 116 23.23 -14.51 36.45
CA PRO A 116 22.40 -14.84 37.61
C PRO A 116 21.18 -13.94 37.80
N SER A 117 21.16 -12.76 37.16
CA SER A 117 20.05 -11.82 37.19
C SER A 117 18.87 -12.19 36.29
N LEU A 118 19.00 -13.23 35.44
CA LEU A 118 17.88 -13.74 34.65
C LEU A 118 16.79 -14.27 35.56
N SER A 119 15.57 -13.78 35.35
CA SER A 119 14.41 -14.14 36.13
C SER A 119 13.20 -14.35 35.22
N LEU A 120 12.19 -15.07 35.71
CA LEU A 120 10.93 -15.19 34.98
C LEU A 120 10.21 -13.84 34.97
N PRO A 121 9.55 -13.45 33.87
CA PRO A 121 8.66 -12.31 33.87
C PRO A 121 7.60 -12.44 34.96
N ALA A 122 7.14 -11.30 35.51
CA ALA A 122 6.12 -11.31 36.55
C ALA A 122 4.86 -12.09 36.09
N GLY A 123 4.45 -13.07 36.91
CA GLY A 123 3.30 -13.93 36.63
C GLY A 123 3.58 -15.14 35.72
N ALA A 124 4.81 -15.32 35.22
CA ALA A 124 5.19 -16.52 34.48
C ALA A 124 5.42 -17.71 35.43
N THR A 125 4.99 -18.90 35.01
CA THR A 125 5.04 -20.13 35.82
C THR A 125 6.35 -20.89 35.72
N GLY A 126 7.20 -20.54 34.73
CA GLY A 126 8.39 -21.33 34.38
C GLY A 126 8.09 -22.54 33.51
N GLU A 127 6.82 -22.83 33.24
CA GLU A 127 6.40 -23.87 32.31
C GLU A 127 6.56 -23.41 30.86
N PRO A 128 6.90 -24.33 29.93
CA PRO A 128 6.93 -24.01 28.51
C PRO A 128 5.56 -23.52 28.03
N ASN A 129 5.53 -22.47 27.20
CA ASN A 129 4.31 -22.03 26.53
C ASN A 129 3.83 -23.08 25.51
N GLY A 130 2.70 -22.82 24.83
CA GLY A 130 2.15 -23.74 23.81
C GLY A 130 3.07 -24.06 22.63
N GLN A 131 4.21 -23.37 22.51
CA GLN A 131 5.25 -23.61 21.50
C GLN A 131 6.51 -24.29 22.08
N GLY A 132 6.51 -24.61 23.38
CA GLY A 132 7.62 -25.26 24.08
C GLY A 132 8.72 -24.30 24.56
N TRP A 133 8.45 -23.00 24.64
CA TRP A 133 9.43 -22.00 25.08
C TRP A 133 9.25 -21.59 26.54
N ILE A 134 10.37 -21.43 27.25
CA ILE A 134 10.44 -20.74 28.54
C ILE A 134 11.29 -19.48 28.32
N SER A 135 10.79 -18.31 28.70
CA SER A 135 11.49 -17.04 28.51
C SER A 135 11.89 -16.43 29.84
N TYR A 136 13.14 -16.00 29.94
CA TYR A 136 13.70 -15.30 31.08
C TYR A 136 14.12 -13.90 30.66
N THR A 137 14.08 -12.96 31.59
CA THR A 137 14.44 -11.56 31.38
C THR A 137 15.43 -11.07 32.42
N ALA A 138 16.34 -10.21 32.01
CA ALA A 138 17.23 -9.46 32.89
C ALA A 138 17.45 -8.06 32.33
N THR A 139 17.64 -7.07 33.20
CA THR A 139 18.13 -5.74 32.78
C THR A 139 19.64 -5.70 32.95
N ILE A 140 20.36 -5.28 31.92
CA ILE A 140 21.81 -5.07 31.99
C ILE A 140 22.09 -3.61 32.33
N ALA A 141 22.84 -3.39 33.41
CA ALA A 141 23.42 -2.10 33.76
C ALA A 141 24.90 -2.05 33.30
N PRO A 142 25.44 -0.88 32.93
CA PRO A 142 24.83 0.45 33.01
C PRO A 142 24.00 0.87 31.78
N GLU A 143 24.04 0.11 30.68
CA GLU A 143 23.42 0.52 29.40
C GLU A 143 21.88 0.50 29.42
N GLY A 144 21.27 -0.17 30.41
CA GLY A 144 19.85 -0.11 30.70
C GLY A 144 18.94 -0.91 29.77
N PHE A 145 19.49 -1.69 28.83
CA PHE A 145 18.68 -2.54 27.95
C PHE A 145 18.32 -3.87 28.60
N GLU A 146 17.19 -4.42 28.18
CA GLU A 146 16.67 -5.70 28.63
C GLU A 146 17.18 -6.83 27.73
N ILE A 147 17.64 -7.92 28.36
CA ILE A 147 17.92 -9.18 27.70
C ILE A 147 16.77 -10.13 27.95
N THR A 148 16.32 -10.79 26.89
CA THR A 148 15.42 -11.94 26.96
C THR A 148 16.16 -13.20 26.52
N ALA A 149 16.18 -14.24 27.34
CA ALA A 149 16.75 -15.54 27.03
C ALA A 149 15.61 -16.57 26.88
N GLY A 150 15.47 -17.14 25.69
CA GLY A 150 14.46 -18.16 25.38
C GLY A 150 15.06 -19.56 25.38
N LEU A 151 14.61 -20.41 26.30
CA LEU A 151 14.94 -21.83 26.33
C LEU A 151 13.90 -22.66 25.57
N ARG A 152 14.37 -23.69 24.87
CA ARG A 152 13.53 -24.75 24.31
C ARG A 152 14.22 -26.09 24.53
N ASN A 153 13.51 -27.07 25.08
CA ASN A 153 14.07 -28.37 25.49
C ASN A 153 15.29 -28.25 26.43
N GLY A 154 15.30 -27.24 27.32
CA GLY A 154 16.37 -27.02 28.30
C GLY A 154 17.61 -26.27 27.79
N GLU A 155 17.62 -25.88 26.51
CA GLU A 155 18.76 -25.21 25.86
C GLU A 155 18.39 -23.82 25.36
N LEU A 156 19.36 -22.90 25.40
CA LEU A 156 19.22 -21.54 24.91
C LEU A 156 19.13 -21.52 23.39
N ARG A 157 17.97 -21.10 22.87
CA ARG A 157 17.68 -21.07 21.43
C ARG A 157 17.30 -19.69 20.92
N ARG A 158 17.16 -18.71 21.82
CA ARG A 158 16.84 -17.33 21.46
C ARG A 158 17.46 -16.36 22.47
N ILE A 159 18.09 -15.29 21.98
CA ILE A 159 18.56 -14.17 22.79
C ILE A 159 17.99 -12.90 22.17
N GLY A 160 17.22 -12.13 22.93
CA GLY A 160 16.71 -10.83 22.54
C GLY A 160 17.42 -9.72 23.32
N LEU A 161 17.83 -8.65 22.65
CA LEU A 161 18.28 -7.41 23.25
C LEU A 161 17.23 -6.34 22.93
N THR A 162 16.64 -5.72 23.94
CA THR A 162 15.52 -4.79 23.78
C THR A 162 15.80 -3.51 24.55
N ARG A 163 15.55 -2.34 23.96
CA ARG A 163 15.75 -1.05 24.65
C ARG A 163 14.91 -0.98 25.94
N PRO A 164 15.35 -0.17 26.93
CA PRO A 164 14.49 0.12 28.07
C PRO A 164 13.16 0.76 27.62
N HIS A 165 12.10 0.47 28.38
CA HIS A 165 10.74 0.98 28.14
C HIS A 165 10.16 0.64 26.76
N TYR A 166 10.61 -0.46 26.14
CA TYR A 166 10.16 -0.83 24.79
C TYR A 166 8.64 -0.96 24.66
N GLN A 167 7.95 -1.47 25.68
CA GLN A 167 6.48 -1.55 25.68
C GLN A 167 5.83 -0.16 25.65
N GLU A 168 6.39 0.84 26.34
CA GLU A 168 5.88 2.21 26.31
C GLU A 168 6.10 2.85 24.93
N VAL A 169 7.26 2.59 24.31
CA VAL A 169 7.57 3.04 22.94
C VAL A 169 6.63 2.42 21.93
N LEU A 170 6.34 1.11 22.04
CA LEU A 170 5.37 0.43 21.19
C LEU A 170 3.96 0.99 21.38
N ALA A 171 3.54 1.23 22.62
CA ALA A 171 2.22 1.79 22.92
C ALA A 171 2.07 3.22 22.36
N GLU A 172 3.09 4.06 22.48
CA GLU A 172 3.12 5.41 21.89
C GLU A 172 3.04 5.36 20.36
N ARG A 173 3.76 4.42 19.74
CA ARG A 173 3.69 4.24 18.28
C ARG A 173 2.29 3.80 17.85
N GLN A 174 1.70 2.85 18.55
CA GLN A 174 0.34 2.40 18.25
C GLN A 174 -0.63 3.57 18.33
N ARG A 175 -0.54 4.40 19.39
CA ARG A 175 -1.34 5.64 19.50
C ARG A 175 -1.16 6.55 18.29
N ARG A 176 0.07 6.87 17.89
CA ARG A 176 0.33 7.73 16.72
C ARG A 176 -0.21 7.16 15.42
N GLU A 177 -0.12 5.84 15.25
CA GLU A 177 -0.68 5.18 14.07
C GLU A 177 -2.20 5.17 14.10
N ASP A 178 -2.80 4.95 15.27
CA ASP A 178 -4.24 5.05 15.46
C ASP A 178 -4.73 6.48 15.17
N ASP A 179 -4.06 7.50 15.71
CA ASP A 179 -4.32 8.92 15.45
C ASP A 179 -4.19 9.21 13.94
N ARG A 180 -3.14 8.71 13.28
CA ARG A 180 -2.95 8.88 11.82
C ARG A 180 -4.05 8.21 11.02
N ILE A 181 -4.48 7.02 11.41
CA ILE A 181 -5.58 6.29 10.77
C ILE A 181 -6.89 7.05 10.97
N GLU A 182 -7.13 7.61 12.16
CA GLU A 182 -8.29 8.44 12.46
C GLU A 182 -8.30 9.72 11.63
N ASP A 183 -7.16 10.43 11.55
CA ASP A 183 -6.99 11.61 10.71
C ASP A 183 -7.26 11.30 9.22
N LEU A 184 -6.77 10.16 8.73
CA LEU A 184 -7.04 9.72 7.35
C LEU A 184 -8.52 9.41 7.12
N LYS A 185 -9.19 8.77 8.09
CA LYS A 185 -10.63 8.52 8.02
C LYS A 185 -11.41 9.83 7.99
N LEU A 186 -11.11 10.77 8.89
CA LEU A 186 -11.74 12.09 8.94
C LEU A 186 -11.50 12.89 7.65
N ALA A 187 -10.28 12.85 7.09
CA ALA A 187 -9.97 13.48 5.82
C ALA A 187 -10.78 12.85 4.66
N GLN A 188 -10.88 11.52 4.64
CA GLN A 188 -11.66 10.79 3.64
C GLN A 188 -13.17 11.08 3.74
N GLU A 189 -13.71 11.17 4.96
CA GLU A 189 -15.10 11.54 5.22
C GLU A 189 -15.39 12.97 4.74
N ARG A 190 -14.50 13.93 5.06
CA ARG A 190 -14.61 15.32 4.57
C ARG A 190 -14.57 15.37 3.04
N ALA A 191 -13.64 14.66 2.42
CA ALA A 191 -13.52 14.57 0.96
C ALA A 191 -14.73 13.93 0.28
N ASN A 192 -15.47 13.06 1.00
CA ASN A 192 -16.67 12.39 0.49
C ASN A 192 -17.99 13.09 0.85
N ARG A 193 -17.96 14.14 1.69
CA ARG A 193 -19.17 14.81 2.19
C ARG A 193 -20.09 15.33 1.10
N TRP A 194 -19.54 15.71 -0.05
CA TRP A 194 -20.34 16.18 -1.19
C TRP A 194 -21.34 15.13 -1.70
N LYS A 195 -21.05 13.83 -1.53
CA LYS A 195 -21.90 12.74 -2.05
C LYS A 195 -23.29 12.69 -1.42
N SER A 196 -23.47 13.27 -0.24
CA SER A 196 -24.75 13.33 0.46
C SER A 196 -25.47 14.68 0.30
N ILE A 197 -24.99 15.56 -0.57
CA ILE A 197 -25.58 16.87 -0.80
C ILE A 197 -26.42 16.82 -2.08
N ASP A 198 -27.72 17.04 -1.95
CA ASP A 198 -28.67 17.00 -3.07
C ASP A 198 -28.56 18.23 -3.98
N ASP A 199 -28.34 19.41 -3.39
CA ASP A 199 -28.15 20.64 -4.16
C ASP A 199 -26.84 20.57 -4.97
N PRO A 200 -26.89 20.63 -6.32
CA PRO A 200 -25.69 20.54 -7.14
C PRO A 200 -24.66 21.62 -6.77
N GLY A 201 -25.11 22.84 -6.48
CA GLY A 201 -24.23 23.95 -6.12
C GLY A 201 -23.43 23.66 -4.85
N GLY A 202 -24.11 23.28 -3.77
CA GLY A 202 -23.52 22.92 -2.49
C GLY A 202 -22.67 21.64 -2.57
N MET A 203 -23.06 20.68 -3.40
CA MET A 203 -22.25 19.49 -3.71
C MET A 203 -20.89 19.90 -4.28
N LEU A 204 -20.89 20.74 -5.32
CA LEU A 204 -19.66 21.19 -5.98
C LEU A 204 -18.78 22.03 -5.04
N GLU A 205 -19.36 22.92 -4.24
CA GLU A 205 -18.61 23.72 -3.26
C GLU A 205 -17.99 22.85 -2.15
N SER A 206 -18.76 21.89 -1.63
CA SER A 206 -18.30 20.96 -0.60
C SER A 206 -17.16 20.09 -1.10
N TRP A 207 -17.25 19.59 -2.33
CA TRP A 207 -16.14 18.87 -2.99
C TRP A 207 -14.91 19.76 -3.08
N ALA A 208 -15.04 20.96 -3.66
CA ALA A 208 -13.92 21.84 -3.93
C ALA A 208 -13.15 22.24 -2.67
N ALA A 209 -13.86 22.46 -1.55
CA ALA A 209 -13.27 22.83 -0.27
C ALA A 209 -12.39 21.73 0.37
N HIS A 210 -12.59 20.46 -0.01
CA HIS A 210 -11.92 19.31 0.60
C HIS A 210 -11.16 18.43 -0.41
N CYS A 211 -11.22 18.78 -1.71
CA CYS A 211 -10.50 18.10 -2.77
C CYS A 211 -9.01 18.45 -2.69
N SER A 212 -8.17 17.43 -2.53
CA SER A 212 -6.70 17.58 -2.54
C SER A 212 -5.98 16.40 -3.23
N PRO A 213 -6.42 15.97 -4.43
CA PRO A 213 -5.81 14.87 -5.15
C PRO A 213 -4.37 15.22 -5.52
N LEU A 214 -3.48 14.23 -5.41
CA LEU A 214 -2.06 14.36 -5.74
C LEU A 214 -1.34 15.52 -5.02
N GLY A 215 -1.82 15.89 -3.82
CA GLY A 215 -1.25 16.98 -3.03
C GLY A 215 -1.49 18.39 -3.60
N LYS A 216 -2.41 18.54 -4.57
CA LYS A 216 -2.76 19.87 -5.09
C LYS A 216 -3.57 20.66 -4.06
N PRO A 217 -3.31 21.97 -3.91
CA PRO A 217 -3.96 22.77 -2.88
C PRO A 217 -5.47 22.98 -3.19
N PRO A 218 -6.36 22.98 -2.17
CA PRO A 218 -7.81 23.14 -2.36
C PRO A 218 -8.24 24.44 -3.03
N ASP A 219 -7.45 25.52 -2.91
CA ASP A 219 -7.76 26.84 -3.46
C ASP A 219 -7.99 26.82 -4.98
N LYS A 220 -7.23 25.99 -5.72
CA LYS A 220 -7.40 25.80 -7.16
C LYS A 220 -8.75 25.16 -7.50
N PHE A 221 -9.16 24.15 -6.74
CA PHE A 221 -10.45 23.49 -6.92
C PHE A 221 -11.61 24.42 -6.54
N VAL A 222 -11.46 25.21 -5.48
CA VAL A 222 -12.43 26.24 -5.07
C VAL A 222 -12.59 27.31 -6.16
N ALA A 223 -11.48 27.80 -6.73
CA ALA A 223 -11.51 28.75 -7.83
C ALA A 223 -12.21 28.18 -9.07
N TYR A 224 -11.92 26.92 -9.42
CA TYR A 224 -12.56 26.23 -10.53
C TYR A 224 -14.07 26.03 -10.32
N ALA A 225 -14.48 25.55 -9.15
CA ALA A 225 -15.89 25.39 -8.78
C ALA A 225 -16.66 26.72 -8.83
N LYS A 226 -16.04 27.80 -8.33
CA LYS A 226 -16.62 29.14 -8.41
C LYS A 226 -16.80 29.60 -9.85
N TRP A 227 -15.78 29.40 -10.70
CA TRP A 227 -15.86 29.74 -12.12
C TRP A 227 -16.95 28.96 -12.84
N LEU A 228 -17.03 27.64 -12.63
CA LEU A 228 -18.08 26.78 -13.18
C LEU A 228 -19.47 27.34 -12.86
N ARG A 229 -19.72 27.67 -11.60
CA ARG A 229 -21.04 28.14 -11.15
C ARG A 229 -21.43 29.53 -11.61
N THR A 230 -20.47 30.45 -11.73
CA THR A 230 -20.79 31.89 -11.79
C THR A 230 -20.45 32.54 -13.11
N SER A 231 -19.49 31.98 -13.85
CA SER A 231 -18.84 32.67 -14.97
C SER A 231 -18.73 31.81 -16.23
N SER A 232 -18.90 30.50 -16.13
CA SER A 232 -18.79 29.59 -17.27
C SER A 232 -20.03 29.60 -18.18
N THR A 233 -19.83 29.55 -19.49
CA THR A 233 -20.89 29.27 -20.48
C THR A 233 -21.06 27.76 -20.69
N PRO A 234 -22.19 27.29 -21.26
CA PRO A 234 -22.33 25.88 -21.65
C PRO A 234 -21.20 25.35 -22.53
N ASP A 235 -20.72 26.16 -23.48
CA ASP A 235 -19.60 25.78 -24.36
C ASP A 235 -18.28 25.67 -23.59
N GLN A 236 -18.01 26.57 -22.65
CA GLN A 236 -16.84 26.46 -21.79
C GLN A 236 -16.91 25.24 -20.88
N ARG A 237 -18.10 24.88 -20.39
CA ARG A 237 -18.31 23.64 -19.61
C ARG A 237 -18.07 22.39 -20.45
N HIS A 238 -18.43 22.41 -21.72
CA HIS A 238 -18.11 21.32 -22.65
C HIS A 238 -16.60 21.09 -22.74
N VAL A 239 -15.84 22.15 -23.02
CA VAL A 239 -14.37 22.07 -23.10
C VAL A 239 -13.77 21.64 -21.74
N ALA A 240 -14.27 22.20 -20.64
CA ALA A 240 -13.81 21.84 -19.30
C ALA A 240 -14.08 20.38 -18.96
N ALA A 241 -15.23 19.82 -19.37
CA ALA A 241 -15.54 18.40 -19.21
C ALA A 241 -14.59 17.51 -20.02
N ASP A 242 -14.24 17.93 -21.24
CA ASP A 242 -13.37 17.17 -22.13
C ASP A 242 -11.92 17.10 -21.65
N LEU A 243 -11.44 18.15 -20.98
CA LEU A 243 -10.10 18.26 -20.43
C LEU A 243 -9.99 17.79 -18.97
N TRP A 244 -11.12 17.54 -18.31
CA TRP A 244 -11.14 17.19 -16.90
C TRP A 244 -10.32 15.92 -16.62
N ASN A 245 -9.43 15.98 -15.62
CA ASN A 245 -8.76 14.79 -15.11
C ASN A 245 -9.72 14.03 -14.17
N TRP A 246 -10.13 12.84 -14.59
CA TRP A 246 -11.07 12.00 -13.84
C TRP A 246 -10.53 11.52 -12.49
N ASP A 247 -9.20 11.53 -12.28
CA ASP A 247 -8.57 11.25 -10.98
C ASP A 247 -8.85 12.34 -9.93
N TYR A 248 -9.34 13.52 -10.34
CA TYR A 248 -9.67 14.62 -9.42
C TYR A 248 -11.11 14.56 -8.87
N SER A 249 -11.81 13.44 -9.07
CA SER A 249 -13.22 13.20 -8.74
C SER A 249 -14.21 13.52 -9.87
N HIS A 250 -15.38 12.90 -9.78
CA HIS A 250 -16.51 13.04 -10.70
C HIS A 250 -17.43 14.22 -10.35
N ALA A 251 -17.26 14.88 -9.20
CA ALA A 251 -18.18 15.91 -8.73
C ALA A 251 -18.39 17.08 -9.74
N PRO A 252 -17.36 17.61 -10.43
CA PRO A 252 -17.57 18.63 -11.46
C PRO A 252 -18.37 18.13 -12.66
N LEU A 253 -18.10 16.91 -13.13
CA LEU A 253 -18.83 16.30 -14.23
C LEU A 253 -20.30 16.06 -13.85
N LEU A 254 -20.53 15.54 -12.64
CA LEU A 254 -21.86 15.35 -12.09
C LEU A 254 -22.61 16.69 -11.97
N TRP A 255 -21.92 17.75 -11.55
CA TRP A 255 -22.51 19.09 -11.52
C TRP A 255 -22.89 19.58 -12.91
N MET A 256 -22.01 19.43 -13.91
CA MET A 256 -22.25 19.87 -15.29
C MET A 256 -23.50 19.21 -15.89
N ILE A 257 -23.64 17.87 -15.75
CA ILE A 257 -24.79 17.15 -16.32
C ILE A 257 -26.13 17.49 -15.62
N ARG A 258 -26.08 18.12 -14.45
CA ARG A 258 -27.26 18.54 -13.69
C ARG A 258 -27.75 19.93 -14.08
N GLN A 259 -27.01 20.69 -14.88
CA GLN A 259 -27.41 22.01 -15.32
C GLN A 259 -28.49 21.93 -16.40
N THR A 260 -29.51 22.79 -16.31
CA THR A 260 -30.65 22.79 -17.24
C THR A 260 -30.28 23.25 -18.65
N ASP A 261 -29.18 24.00 -18.79
CA ASP A 261 -28.60 24.45 -20.05
C ASP A 261 -27.45 23.55 -20.53
N CYS A 262 -27.26 22.36 -19.91
CA CYS A 262 -26.29 21.37 -20.37
C CYS A 262 -26.66 20.89 -21.78
N ASP A 263 -25.67 20.95 -22.67
CA ASP A 263 -25.81 20.47 -24.04
C ASP A 263 -25.85 18.93 -24.11
N LYS A 264 -26.68 18.38 -25.00
CA LYS A 264 -26.70 16.95 -25.31
C LYS A 264 -25.30 16.42 -25.63
N ALA A 265 -24.53 17.16 -26.43
CA ALA A 265 -23.16 16.78 -26.77
C ALA A 265 -22.26 16.72 -25.53
N THR A 266 -22.41 17.65 -24.57
CA THR A 266 -21.61 17.65 -23.33
C THR A 266 -21.93 16.43 -22.48
N ALA A 267 -23.22 16.14 -22.26
CA ALA A 267 -23.63 14.97 -21.51
C ALA A 267 -23.16 13.66 -22.17
N LEU A 268 -23.21 13.56 -23.50
CA LEU A 268 -22.73 12.39 -24.23
C LEU A 268 -21.20 12.28 -24.24
N SER A 269 -20.45 13.38 -24.39
CA SER A 269 -19.00 13.37 -24.27
C SER A 269 -18.56 12.82 -22.91
N ILE A 270 -19.19 13.29 -21.82
CA ILE A 270 -18.94 12.75 -20.47
C ILE A 270 -19.31 11.26 -20.41
N PHE A 271 -20.46 10.87 -20.97
CA PHE A 271 -20.90 9.48 -20.99
C PHE A 271 -19.89 8.56 -21.66
N PHE A 272 -19.40 8.90 -22.85
CA PHE A 272 -18.46 8.06 -23.59
C PHE A 272 -17.05 8.08 -23.01
N LYS A 273 -16.58 9.22 -22.47
CA LYS A 273 -15.31 9.29 -21.72
C LYS A 273 -15.31 8.45 -20.45
N GLY A 274 -16.47 8.19 -19.86
CA GLY A 274 -16.62 7.26 -18.74
C GLY A 274 -16.58 5.78 -19.14
N GLU A 275 -16.22 5.45 -20.38
CA GLU A 275 -16.05 4.08 -20.89
C GLU A 275 -17.28 3.17 -20.64
N PRO A 276 -18.47 3.55 -21.15
CA PRO A 276 -19.73 2.89 -20.82
C PRO A 276 -19.78 1.42 -21.25
N PHE A 277 -18.90 1.02 -22.16
CA PHE A 277 -18.72 -0.37 -22.58
C PHE A 277 -18.33 -1.30 -21.42
N PHE A 278 -17.42 -0.86 -20.54
CA PHE A 278 -16.99 -1.66 -19.37
C PHE A 278 -18.18 -1.99 -18.44
N TYR A 279 -19.15 -1.09 -18.37
CA TYR A 279 -20.28 -1.17 -17.44
C TYR A 279 -21.49 -1.95 -17.96
N LEU A 280 -21.51 -2.32 -19.25
CA LEU A 280 -22.60 -3.08 -19.87
C LEU A 280 -22.94 -4.37 -19.10
N GLN A 281 -21.92 -5.05 -18.60
CA GLN A 281 -22.06 -6.30 -17.84
C GLN A 281 -22.77 -6.11 -16.48
N PHE A 282 -22.82 -4.89 -15.96
CA PHE A 282 -23.45 -4.56 -14.67
C PHE A 282 -24.81 -3.85 -14.83
N ALA A 283 -25.29 -3.65 -16.07
CA ALA A 283 -26.48 -2.87 -16.35
C ALA A 283 -27.74 -3.35 -15.60
N ALA A 284 -27.83 -4.65 -15.32
CA ALA A 284 -28.96 -5.26 -14.61
C ALA A 284 -28.80 -5.24 -13.07
N ASP A 285 -27.57 -5.10 -12.57
CA ASP A 285 -27.28 -5.22 -11.14
C ASP A 285 -26.13 -4.28 -10.73
N ARG A 286 -26.50 -3.14 -10.15
CA ARG A 286 -25.55 -2.18 -9.58
C ARG A 286 -24.69 -2.79 -8.46
N SER A 287 -25.20 -3.77 -7.71
CA SER A 287 -24.46 -4.38 -6.59
C SER A 287 -23.27 -5.23 -7.05
N ALA A 288 -23.27 -5.66 -8.31
CA ALA A 288 -22.16 -6.37 -8.95
C ALA A 288 -21.03 -5.43 -9.42
N VAL A 289 -21.24 -4.10 -9.37
CA VAL A 289 -20.21 -3.13 -9.79
C VAL A 289 -19.08 -3.10 -8.76
N PRO A 290 -17.80 -3.25 -9.17
CA PRO A 290 -16.67 -3.12 -8.27
C PRO A 290 -16.65 -1.76 -7.57
N GLY A 291 -16.32 -1.72 -6.27
CA GLY A 291 -16.42 -0.49 -5.46
C GLY A 291 -15.72 0.73 -6.05
N HIS A 292 -14.57 0.54 -6.71
CA HIS A 292 -13.82 1.63 -7.37
C HIS A 292 -14.52 2.20 -8.62
N ALA A 293 -15.48 1.46 -9.20
CA ALA A 293 -16.15 1.79 -10.45
C ALA A 293 -17.61 2.25 -10.24
N VAL A 294 -18.13 2.13 -9.00
CA VAL A 294 -19.52 2.49 -8.65
C VAL A 294 -19.84 3.95 -8.98
N GLU A 295 -18.92 4.88 -8.70
CA GLU A 295 -19.18 6.30 -8.94
C GLU A 295 -19.36 6.64 -10.42
N VAL A 296 -18.53 6.06 -11.28
CA VAL A 296 -18.65 6.25 -12.73
C VAL A 296 -19.93 5.58 -13.22
N PHE A 297 -20.23 4.36 -12.77
CA PHE A 297 -21.49 3.69 -13.11
C PHE A 297 -22.72 4.54 -12.76
N ASP A 298 -22.73 5.17 -11.59
CA ASP A 298 -23.82 6.04 -11.15
C ASP A 298 -23.92 7.31 -12.00
N LEU A 299 -22.78 7.93 -12.33
CA LEU A 299 -22.71 9.08 -13.25
C LEU A 299 -23.32 8.73 -14.62
N LEU A 300 -22.89 7.62 -15.23
CA LEU A 300 -23.40 7.15 -16.52
C LEU A 300 -24.89 6.83 -16.47
N THR A 301 -25.33 6.20 -15.38
CA THR A 301 -26.74 5.89 -15.14
C THR A 301 -27.58 7.16 -15.02
N GLU A 302 -27.09 8.19 -14.33
CA GLU A 302 -27.78 9.47 -14.22
C GLU A 302 -27.91 10.17 -15.58
N ILE A 303 -26.85 10.18 -16.40
CA ILE A 303 -26.90 10.74 -17.76
C ILE A 303 -27.98 10.04 -18.58
N ARG A 304 -27.98 8.70 -18.59
CA ARG A 304 -28.97 7.89 -19.30
C ARG A 304 -30.40 8.21 -18.87
N LEU A 305 -30.65 8.27 -17.56
CA LEU A 305 -31.98 8.57 -17.02
C LEU A 305 -32.44 10.00 -17.35
N ARG A 306 -31.52 10.97 -17.36
CA ARG A 306 -31.81 12.37 -17.76
C ARG A 306 -32.18 12.47 -19.24
N PHE A 307 -31.46 11.76 -20.13
CA PHE A 307 -31.81 11.67 -21.54
C PHE A 307 -33.19 11.03 -21.74
N ALA A 308 -33.47 9.91 -21.07
CA ALA A 308 -34.77 9.24 -21.16
C ALA A 308 -35.95 10.13 -20.71
N LYS A 309 -35.70 11.10 -19.82
CA LYS A 309 -36.68 12.08 -19.36
C LYS A 309 -36.75 13.34 -20.23
N GLY A 310 -35.96 13.45 -21.29
CA GLY A 310 -35.89 14.64 -22.14
C GLY A 310 -35.30 15.88 -21.42
N PHE A 311 -34.47 15.68 -20.38
CA PHE A 311 -33.90 16.77 -19.58
C PHE A 311 -33.00 17.70 -20.41
N TYR A 312 -32.19 17.14 -21.31
CA TYR A 312 -31.27 17.91 -22.15
C TYR A 312 -32.01 18.42 -23.39
N THR A 313 -32.26 19.73 -23.42
CA THR A 313 -32.96 20.40 -24.53
C THR A 313 -32.02 21.13 -25.48
N ARG A 314 -30.85 21.54 -24.98
CA ARG A 314 -29.83 22.25 -25.75
C ARG A 314 -29.04 21.27 -26.65
N SER A 315 -28.83 21.64 -27.91
CA SER A 315 -28.15 20.84 -28.92
C SER A 315 -27.38 21.74 -29.91
N GLU A 316 -26.48 22.58 -29.40
CA GLU A 316 -25.75 23.59 -30.19
C GLU A 316 -24.28 23.23 -30.43
N ILE A 317 -23.82 22.12 -29.87
CA ILE A 317 -22.45 21.61 -29.99
C ILE A 317 -22.49 20.35 -30.86
N ALA A 318 -21.54 20.24 -31.77
CA ALA A 318 -21.41 19.08 -32.65
C ALA A 318 -20.98 17.85 -31.86
N PHE A 319 -21.55 16.70 -32.19
CA PHE A 319 -21.18 15.42 -31.60
C PHE A 319 -21.48 14.27 -32.56
N ASP A 320 -20.56 13.31 -32.66
CA ASP A 320 -20.67 12.17 -33.58
C ASP A 320 -20.89 10.86 -32.81
N GLY A 321 -22.14 10.62 -32.39
CA GLY A 321 -22.50 9.41 -31.65
C GLY A 321 -22.33 8.12 -32.46
N GLU A 322 -22.46 8.17 -33.79
CA GLU A 322 -22.18 7.01 -34.64
C GLU A 322 -20.72 6.58 -34.53
N ARG A 323 -19.80 7.55 -34.52
CA ARG A 323 -18.37 7.30 -34.37
C ARG A 323 -18.07 6.68 -33.01
N GLU A 324 -18.61 7.24 -31.94
CA GLU A 324 -18.41 6.74 -30.57
C GLU A 324 -18.98 5.31 -30.40
N MET A 325 -20.17 5.05 -30.94
CA MET A 325 -20.82 3.73 -30.90
C MET A 325 -20.11 2.67 -31.76
N SER A 326 -19.22 3.06 -32.68
CA SER A 326 -18.54 2.13 -33.58
C SER A 326 -17.76 1.03 -32.85
N GLY A 327 -17.16 1.33 -31.69
CA GLY A 327 -16.45 0.35 -30.85
C GLY A 327 -17.40 -0.66 -30.23
N VAL A 328 -18.55 -0.20 -29.75
CA VAL A 328 -19.59 -1.02 -29.12
C VAL A 328 -20.20 -1.98 -30.14
N HIS A 329 -20.44 -1.53 -31.36
CA HIS A 329 -20.95 -2.41 -32.41
C HIS A 329 -19.95 -3.49 -32.83
N ARG A 330 -18.65 -3.16 -32.84
CA ARG A 330 -17.59 -4.14 -33.14
C ARG A 330 -17.42 -5.22 -32.06
N SER A 331 -17.80 -4.94 -30.81
CA SER A 331 -17.66 -5.89 -29.71
C SER A 331 -18.71 -7.02 -29.74
N GLY A 332 -19.73 -6.93 -30.60
CA GLY A 332 -20.84 -7.87 -30.64
C GLY A 332 -21.83 -7.73 -29.48
N ALA A 333 -21.84 -6.60 -28.78
CA ALA A 333 -22.83 -6.33 -27.74
C ALA A 333 -24.26 -6.42 -28.33
N SER A 334 -25.17 -7.11 -27.63
CA SER A 334 -26.53 -7.29 -28.14
C SER A 334 -27.26 -5.94 -28.21
N PRO A 335 -28.14 -5.70 -29.21
CA PRO A 335 -28.94 -4.49 -29.28
C PRO A 335 -29.75 -4.23 -28.00
N MET A 336 -30.25 -5.29 -27.36
CA MET A 336 -31.00 -5.21 -26.11
C MET A 336 -30.13 -4.72 -24.95
N SER A 337 -28.88 -5.19 -24.85
CA SER A 337 -27.92 -4.74 -23.83
C SER A 337 -27.53 -3.27 -24.04
N ILE A 338 -27.32 -2.87 -25.31
CA ILE A 338 -27.04 -1.47 -25.66
C ILE A 338 -28.23 -0.60 -25.25
N GLN A 339 -29.45 -0.96 -25.63
CA GLN A 339 -30.65 -0.21 -25.30
C GLN A 339 -30.90 -0.11 -23.79
N ALA A 340 -30.50 -1.13 -23.02
CA ALA A 340 -30.67 -1.13 -21.56
C ALA A 340 -29.77 -0.09 -20.85
N PHE A 341 -28.56 0.15 -21.37
CA PHE A 341 -27.55 0.94 -20.65
C PHE A 341 -27.11 2.24 -21.36
N TYR A 342 -27.30 2.36 -22.67
CA TYR A 342 -26.94 3.56 -23.41
C TYR A 342 -28.10 4.57 -23.43
N PRO A 343 -27.82 5.89 -23.38
CA PRO A 343 -28.82 6.91 -23.64
C PRO A 343 -29.53 6.67 -24.99
N PRO A 344 -30.84 6.97 -25.11
CA PRO A 344 -31.60 6.76 -26.34
C PRO A 344 -31.02 7.49 -27.56
N GLU A 345 -30.28 8.58 -27.34
CA GLU A 345 -29.67 9.39 -28.39
C GLU A 345 -28.16 9.15 -28.55
N ALA A 346 -27.59 8.14 -27.87
CA ALA A 346 -26.13 7.93 -27.84
C ALA A 346 -25.49 7.67 -29.21
N GLY A 347 -26.25 7.07 -30.15
CA GLY A 347 -25.80 6.83 -31.52
C GLY A 347 -26.12 7.95 -32.51
N GLN A 348 -26.69 9.07 -32.07
CA GLN A 348 -27.10 10.15 -32.97
C GLN A 348 -25.95 11.10 -33.28
N ARG A 349 -26.00 11.70 -34.48
CA ARG A 349 -25.15 12.84 -34.83
C ARG A 349 -25.88 14.15 -34.53
N PHE A 350 -25.19 15.05 -33.85
CA PHE A 350 -25.63 16.42 -33.63
C PHE A 350 -24.76 17.38 -34.44
N SER A 351 -25.40 18.31 -35.12
CA SER A 351 -24.72 19.42 -35.79
C SER A 351 -24.55 20.58 -34.81
N GLY A 352 -23.50 21.38 -34.96
CA GLY A 352 -23.26 22.52 -34.08
C GLY A 352 -21.85 23.06 -34.19
N ARG A 353 -21.45 23.84 -33.19
CA ARG A 353 -20.04 24.25 -33.03
C ARG A 353 -19.20 23.03 -32.69
N ASP A 354 -18.09 22.86 -33.40
CA ASP A 354 -17.11 21.81 -33.14
C ASP A 354 -15.96 22.37 -32.31
N PHE A 355 -15.78 21.83 -31.10
CA PHE A 355 -14.71 22.19 -30.18
C PHE A 355 -13.61 21.12 -30.11
N SER A 356 -13.59 20.17 -31.04
CA SER A 356 -12.58 19.12 -31.08
C SER A 356 -11.15 19.69 -31.08
N TYR A 357 -10.25 18.91 -30.47
CA TYR A 357 -8.87 19.26 -30.10
C TYR A 357 -8.02 19.95 -31.18
N GLN A 358 -8.40 19.86 -32.45
CA GLN A 358 -7.60 20.40 -33.56
C GLN A 358 -7.70 21.92 -33.71
N ASN A 359 -8.66 22.60 -33.08
CA ASN A 359 -8.97 24.01 -33.33
C ASN A 359 -9.00 24.91 -32.08
N ASN A 360 -7.97 24.92 -31.20
CA ASN A 360 -7.85 25.87 -30.06
C ASN A 360 -9.19 26.13 -29.31
N PHE A 361 -10.01 25.08 -29.16
CA PHE A 361 -11.36 25.11 -28.61
C PHE A 361 -12.27 26.20 -29.18
N GLY A 362 -12.20 26.46 -30.49
CA GLY A 362 -12.99 27.51 -31.16
C GLY A 362 -12.67 28.92 -30.66
N GLY A 363 -11.47 29.14 -30.11
CA GLY A 363 -11.08 30.40 -29.49
C GLY A 363 -11.63 30.60 -28.07
N LEU A 364 -12.28 29.60 -27.48
CA LEU A 364 -12.71 29.64 -26.08
C LEU A 364 -11.50 29.62 -25.16
N ARG A 365 -11.40 30.65 -24.31
CA ARG A 365 -10.40 30.69 -23.24
C ARG A 365 -11.00 30.15 -21.95
N LEU A 366 -10.36 29.11 -21.41
CA LEU A 366 -10.56 28.69 -20.03
C LEU A 366 -9.55 29.44 -19.15
N PRO A 367 -9.93 29.88 -17.94
CA PRO A 367 -8.93 30.34 -16.97
C PRO A 367 -7.95 29.20 -16.66
N ASP A 368 -6.68 29.54 -16.47
CA ASP A 368 -5.68 28.56 -16.05
C ASP A 368 -5.79 28.34 -14.54
N PHE A 369 -6.31 27.17 -14.16
CA PHE A 369 -6.38 26.71 -12.78
C PHE A 369 -5.21 25.78 -12.41
N GLY A 370 -4.41 25.33 -13.37
CA GLY A 370 -3.37 24.31 -13.19
C GLY A 370 -3.90 22.93 -12.77
N ILE A 371 -5.17 22.64 -13.07
CA ILE A 371 -5.89 21.39 -12.76
C ILE A 371 -6.74 20.86 -13.93
N ILE A 372 -6.64 21.47 -15.12
CA ILE A 372 -7.33 21.11 -16.36
C ILE A 372 -6.32 21.06 -17.48
#